data_AF-A0A917FS42-F1
#
_entry.id   AF-A0A917FS42-F1
#
_cell.length_a   1.000
_cell.length_b   1.000
_cell.length_c   1.000
_cell.angle_alpha   90.00
_cell.angle_beta   90.00
_cell.angle_gamma   90.00
#
_symmetry.space_group_name_H-M   'P 1'
#
loop_
_entity.id
_entity.type
_entity.pdbx_description
1 polymer ?
#
loop_
_entity_poly.entity_id
_entity_poly.type
_entity_poly.pdbx_seq_one_letter_code
_entity_poly.pdbx_strand_id
1 'polypeptide(L)'
;MISELIDLGFLKLSNWELIDGNLHCDFCEYANEKNLLYAYVIDRQIKYIGQTVMELKQRLYGYKKPGPTQSTNIRLNELIKNKIIDGEQVEIYVFINDESLKYKGYTVNLAAGLEAVLIEEFSPEWNIQSNKKQAKREIKPKLPIPDKSLNKIKKPCNSDTPVCEVTLHKSYYGKSFFNIPKSHSEYLGPEDKFAIEVRLGDNSSKILAVCDRTAAKSRAPRIRIGKEFAHWTLNNFQLKEKMKVEFTSKHKIRLSKSMVSANQTPFYHFAVA
;
A
#
# COMPACT_ATOMS: atom_id res chain seq x y z
N MET A 1 -11.84 -11.37 0.16
CA MET A 1 -10.60 -12.12 0.50
C MET A 1 -9.49 -11.14 0.90
N ILE A 2 -8.46 -11.55 1.66
CA ILE A 2 -7.39 -10.66 2.14
C ILE A 2 -6.68 -9.85 1.05
N SER A 3 -6.57 -10.38 -0.17
CA SER A 3 -6.00 -9.66 -1.32
C SER A 3 -6.71 -8.33 -1.57
N GLU A 4 -8.02 -8.27 -1.39
CA GLU A 4 -8.80 -7.06 -1.62
C GLU A 4 -8.52 -5.99 -0.56
N LEU A 5 -8.26 -6.39 0.70
CA LEU A 5 -7.82 -5.44 1.73
C LEU A 5 -6.41 -4.92 1.42
N ILE A 6 -5.49 -5.78 0.98
CA ILE A 6 -4.12 -5.38 0.61
C ILE A 6 -4.16 -4.39 -0.57
N ASP A 7 -5.03 -4.62 -1.55
CA ASP A 7 -5.22 -3.72 -2.69
C ASP A 7 -5.76 -2.35 -2.25
N LEU A 8 -6.66 -2.33 -1.26
CA LEU A 8 -7.16 -1.13 -0.60
C LEU A 8 -6.12 -0.41 0.25
N GLY A 9 -4.97 -1.04 0.52
CA GLY A 9 -3.86 -0.45 1.27
C GLY A 9 -3.75 -0.91 2.73
N PHE A 10 -4.43 -1.99 3.11
CA PHE A 10 -4.16 -2.62 4.40
C PHE A 10 -2.77 -3.25 4.41
N LEU A 11 -2.08 -3.10 5.54
CA LEU A 11 -0.76 -3.66 5.81
C LEU A 11 -0.88 -4.75 6.88
N LYS A 12 -0.17 -5.87 6.71
CA LYS A 12 -0.04 -6.86 7.78
C LYS A 12 0.77 -6.25 8.92
N LEU A 13 0.21 -6.26 10.12
CA LEU A 13 0.84 -5.68 11.31
C LEU A 13 1.52 -6.75 12.17
N SER A 14 0.76 -7.75 12.59
CA SER A 14 1.20 -8.77 13.55
C SER A 14 0.20 -9.94 13.55
N ASN A 15 0.37 -10.89 14.46
CA ASN A 15 -0.61 -11.93 14.75
C ASN A 15 -1.00 -11.86 16.23
N TRP A 16 -2.18 -12.37 16.56
CA TRP A 16 -2.49 -12.69 17.95
C TRP A 16 -1.85 -14.03 18.33
N GLU A 17 -1.32 -14.07 19.55
CA GLU A 17 -0.76 -15.24 20.20
C GLU A 17 -1.40 -15.42 21.57
N LEU A 18 -1.30 -16.63 22.11
CA LEU A 18 -1.77 -16.95 23.45
C LEU A 18 -0.56 -17.21 24.36
N ILE A 19 -0.35 -16.34 25.34
CA ILE A 19 0.70 -16.48 26.36
C ILE A 19 0.01 -16.53 27.71
N ASP A 20 0.20 -17.62 28.46
CA ASP A 20 -0.44 -17.85 29.76
C ASP A 20 -1.96 -17.62 29.74
N GLY A 21 -2.64 -18.09 28.68
CA GLY A 21 -4.08 -17.94 28.49
C GLY A 21 -4.57 -16.53 28.15
N ASN A 22 -3.64 -15.59 27.94
CA ASN A 22 -3.94 -14.20 27.59
C ASN A 22 -3.49 -13.86 26.16
N LEU A 23 -4.29 -13.04 25.48
CA LEU A 23 -3.94 -12.59 24.15
C LEU A 23 -2.69 -11.69 24.19
N HIS A 24 -1.75 -11.95 23.31
CA HIS A 24 -0.57 -11.15 23.07
C HIS A 24 -0.48 -10.80 21.59
N CYS A 25 -0.01 -9.60 21.27
CA CYS A 25 0.52 -9.30 19.95
C CYS A 25 1.69 -8.35 20.13
N ASP A 26 2.80 -8.69 19.48
CA ASP A 26 3.98 -7.82 19.44
C ASP A 26 3.85 -6.87 18.25
N PHE A 27 3.77 -5.57 18.53
CA PHE A 27 3.76 -4.53 17.51
C PHE A 27 4.33 -3.23 18.08
N CYS A 28 5.27 -2.64 17.34
CA CYS A 28 5.76 -1.28 17.60
C CYS A 28 5.34 -0.31 16.48
N GLU A 29 5.15 -0.83 15.26
CA GLU A 29 4.70 -0.05 14.12
C GLU A 29 3.23 0.38 14.32
N TYR A 30 2.95 1.65 14.06
CA TYR A 30 1.62 2.25 14.14
C TYR A 30 0.91 2.20 15.52
N ALA A 31 1.60 1.82 16.59
CA ALA A 31 0.99 1.63 17.91
C ALA A 31 0.27 2.89 18.45
N ASN A 32 0.78 4.07 18.12
CA ASN A 32 0.24 5.38 18.52
C ASN A 32 -0.67 6.02 17.46
N GLU A 33 -0.85 5.36 16.31
CA GLU A 33 -1.71 5.87 15.25
C GLU A 33 -3.18 5.80 15.67
N LYS A 34 -3.94 6.76 15.16
CA LYS A 34 -5.38 6.94 15.43
C LYS A 34 -6.13 6.94 14.11
N ASN A 35 -7.47 6.98 14.18
CA ASN A 35 -8.32 7.17 13.00
C ASN A 35 -8.07 6.11 11.91
N LEU A 36 -7.96 4.84 12.27
CA LEU A 36 -7.60 3.75 11.35
C LEU A 36 -8.64 2.65 11.32
N LEU A 37 -8.55 1.80 10.30
CA LEU A 37 -9.22 0.50 10.28
C LEU A 37 -8.23 -0.60 10.64
N TYR A 38 -8.76 -1.67 11.20
CA TYR A 38 -8.05 -2.91 11.37
C TYR A 38 -8.95 -4.08 11.02
N ALA A 39 -8.33 -5.20 10.65
CA ALA A 39 -9.03 -6.42 10.32
C ALA A 39 -8.35 -7.62 10.98
N TYR A 40 -9.17 -8.60 11.36
CA TYR A 40 -8.70 -9.93 11.73
C TYR A 40 -8.91 -10.89 10.58
N VAL A 41 -7.88 -11.66 10.26
CA VAL A 41 -7.83 -12.53 9.10
C VAL A 41 -7.34 -13.91 9.54
N ILE A 42 -8.02 -14.94 9.07
CA ILE A 42 -7.64 -16.34 9.27
C ILE A 42 -7.72 -17.02 7.92
N ASP A 43 -6.68 -17.76 7.53
CA ASP A 43 -6.63 -18.49 6.25
C ASP A 43 -7.08 -17.65 5.06
N ARG A 44 -6.59 -16.41 5.00
CA ARG A 44 -6.90 -15.41 3.95
C ARG A 44 -8.36 -14.93 3.91
N GLN A 45 -9.19 -15.36 4.86
CA GLN A 45 -10.57 -14.91 5.02
C GLN A 45 -10.66 -13.78 6.06
N ILE A 46 -11.39 -12.73 5.72
CA ILE A 46 -11.63 -11.60 6.60
C ILE A 46 -12.69 -12.02 7.62
N LYS A 47 -12.30 -12.09 8.89
CA LYS A 47 -13.19 -12.50 9.99
C LYS A 47 -13.83 -11.32 10.69
N TYR A 48 -13.10 -10.22 10.82
CA TYR A 48 -13.58 -9.00 11.46
C TYR A 48 -12.98 -7.76 10.81
N ILE A 49 -13.75 -6.68 10.74
CA ILE A 49 -13.29 -5.32 10.43
C ILE A 49 -13.75 -4.41 11.55
N GLY A 50 -12.84 -3.59 12.07
CA GLY A 50 -13.15 -2.58 13.06
C GLY A 50 -12.48 -1.25 12.75
N GLN A 51 -13.11 -0.18 13.23
CA GLN A 51 -12.57 1.17 13.21
C GLN A 51 -12.14 1.61 14.60
N THR A 52 -11.19 2.54 14.66
CA THR A 52 -10.85 3.21 15.92
C THR A 52 -10.45 4.67 15.73
N VAL A 53 -10.86 5.51 16.68
CA VAL A 53 -10.42 6.90 16.84
C VAL A 53 -9.36 7.07 17.94
N MET A 54 -9.17 6.04 18.78
CA MET A 54 -8.13 6.00 19.81
C MET A 54 -6.84 5.41 19.23
N GLU A 55 -5.78 5.36 20.04
CA GLU A 55 -4.52 4.76 19.61
C GLU A 55 -4.72 3.26 19.37
N LEU A 56 -4.11 2.73 18.31
CA LEU A 56 -4.18 1.30 17.98
C LEU A 56 -3.83 0.43 19.18
N LYS A 57 -2.78 0.78 19.93
CA LYS A 57 -2.37 0.02 21.11
C LYS A 57 -3.45 -0.03 22.18
N GLN A 58 -4.20 1.06 22.37
CA GLN A 58 -5.31 1.12 23.32
C GLN A 58 -6.47 0.25 22.82
N ARG A 59 -6.75 0.28 21.51
CA ARG A 59 -7.81 -0.54 20.91
C ARG A 59 -7.53 -2.03 21.05
N LEU A 60 -6.31 -2.46 20.71
CA LEU A 60 -5.88 -3.86 20.82
C LEU A 60 -5.79 -4.31 22.29
N TYR A 61 -5.32 -3.44 23.19
CA TYR A 61 -5.34 -3.72 24.63
C TYR A 61 -6.76 -4.00 25.15
N GLY A 62 -7.77 -3.30 24.64
CA GLY A 62 -9.17 -3.55 24.97
C GLY A 62 -9.65 -4.95 24.61
N TYR A 63 -9.10 -5.56 23.54
CA TYR A 63 -9.36 -6.96 23.21
C TYR A 63 -8.57 -7.91 24.09
N LYS A 64 -7.35 -7.56 24.48
CA LYS A 64 -6.52 -8.36 25.39
C LYS A 64 -7.16 -8.48 26.79
N LYS A 65 -7.66 -7.37 27.32
CA LYS A 65 -8.26 -7.27 28.66
C LYS A 65 -9.59 -6.51 28.58
N PRO A 66 -10.67 -7.17 28.13
CA PRO A 66 -11.97 -6.54 28.02
C PRO A 66 -12.53 -6.18 29.40
N GLY A 67 -13.11 -4.99 29.52
CA GLY A 67 -13.93 -4.63 30.68
C GLY A 67 -15.28 -5.35 30.68
N PRO A 68 -15.95 -5.49 31.83
CA PRO A 68 -17.17 -6.31 31.97
C PRO A 68 -18.36 -5.83 31.13
N THR A 69 -18.36 -4.55 30.73
CA THR A 69 -19.43 -3.96 29.90
C THR A 69 -19.08 -3.93 28.40
N GLN A 70 -17.88 -4.35 28.01
CA GLN A 70 -17.38 -4.25 26.64
C GLN A 70 -17.74 -5.50 25.83
N SER A 71 -19.04 -5.74 25.61
CA SER A 71 -19.56 -6.97 24.97
C SER A 71 -18.85 -7.36 23.67
N THR A 72 -18.56 -6.39 22.79
CA THR A 72 -17.79 -6.64 21.56
C THR A 72 -16.36 -7.12 21.85
N ASN A 73 -15.69 -6.54 22.83
CA ASN A 73 -14.32 -6.93 23.17
C ASN A 73 -14.29 -8.29 23.87
N ILE A 74 -15.26 -8.58 24.75
CA ILE A 74 -15.41 -9.88 25.42
C ILE A 74 -15.58 -10.97 24.36
N ARG A 75 -16.56 -10.80 23.46
CA ARG A 75 -16.83 -11.77 22.39
C ARG A 75 -15.62 -11.96 21.46
N LEU A 76 -14.97 -10.88 21.03
CA LEU A 76 -13.81 -11.00 20.16
C LEU A 76 -12.60 -11.62 20.89
N ASN A 77 -12.41 -11.35 22.19
CA ASN A 77 -11.39 -12.04 22.98
C ASN A 77 -11.61 -13.56 22.95
N GLU A 78 -12.83 -14.03 23.19
CA GLU A 78 -13.18 -15.45 23.17
C GLU A 78 -12.99 -16.07 21.78
N LEU A 79 -13.49 -15.43 20.72
CA LEU A 79 -13.34 -15.92 19.34
C LEU A 79 -11.87 -16.06 18.94
N ILE A 80 -11.05 -15.04 19.20
CA ILE A 80 -9.62 -15.06 18.88
C ILE A 80 -8.91 -16.18 19.66
N LYS A 81 -9.18 -16.30 20.97
CA LYS A 81 -8.58 -17.35 21.80
C LYS A 81 -8.92 -18.74 21.28
N ASN A 82 -10.19 -19.01 21.00
CA ASN A 82 -10.63 -20.32 20.53
C ASN A 82 -9.93 -20.68 19.22
N LYS A 83 -9.81 -19.73 18.28
CA LYS A 83 -9.12 -19.99 17.02
C LYS A 83 -7.63 -20.29 17.19
N ILE A 84 -6.95 -19.59 18.09
CA ILE A 84 -5.54 -19.88 18.40
C ILE A 84 -5.40 -21.27 19.05
N ILE A 85 -6.32 -21.65 19.94
CA ILE A 85 -6.35 -22.99 20.58
C ILE A 85 -6.58 -24.09 19.55
N ASP A 86 -7.43 -23.84 18.54
CA ASP A 86 -7.66 -24.74 17.42
C ASP A 86 -6.46 -24.83 16.44
N GLY A 87 -5.37 -24.10 16.71
CA GLY A 87 -4.16 -24.09 15.90
C GLY A 87 -4.18 -23.12 14.71
N GLU A 88 -5.21 -22.28 14.61
CA GLU A 88 -5.31 -21.27 13.55
C GLU A 88 -4.51 -20.00 13.90
N GLN A 89 -3.99 -19.33 12.87
CA GLN A 89 -3.33 -18.03 13.03
C GLN A 89 -4.31 -16.90 12.80
N VAL A 90 -4.48 -16.04 13.80
CA VAL A 90 -5.30 -14.82 13.69
C VAL A 90 -4.40 -13.64 13.37
N GLU A 91 -4.30 -13.30 12.08
CA GLU A 91 -3.50 -12.19 11.57
C GLU A 91 -4.22 -10.85 11.80
N ILE A 92 -3.45 -9.79 12.07
CA ILE A 92 -3.93 -8.42 12.24
C ILE A 92 -3.44 -7.59 11.05
N TYR A 93 -4.37 -6.96 10.34
CA TYR A 93 -4.08 -6.00 9.28
C TYR A 93 -4.59 -4.61 9.66
N VAL A 94 -3.91 -3.56 9.21
CA VAL A 94 -4.28 -2.17 9.49
C VAL A 94 -4.31 -1.32 8.22
N PHE A 95 -5.27 -0.41 8.15
CA PHE A 95 -5.34 0.64 7.14
C PHE A 95 -5.19 1.99 7.85
N ILE A 96 -4.06 2.65 7.59
CA ILE A 96 -3.75 3.95 8.17
C ILE A 96 -4.45 5.03 7.34
N ASN A 97 -5.19 5.91 8.01
CA ASN A 97 -5.87 6.99 7.32
C ASN A 97 -4.87 7.97 6.72
N ASP A 98 -5.11 8.32 5.46
CA ASP A 98 -4.35 9.36 4.77
C ASP A 98 -4.88 10.73 5.19
N GLU A 99 -4.16 11.43 6.06
CA GLU A 99 -4.51 12.79 6.51
C GLU A 99 -4.35 13.86 5.41
N SER A 100 -3.81 13.51 4.23
CA SER A 100 -3.70 14.43 3.10
C SER A 100 -5.04 14.67 2.40
N LEU A 101 -6.02 13.78 2.57
CA LEU A 101 -7.33 13.93 1.97
C LEU A 101 -8.10 15.05 2.67
N LYS A 102 -8.27 16.18 1.97
CA LYS A 102 -9.01 17.34 2.48
C LYS A 102 -10.24 17.64 1.63
N TYR A 103 -11.35 17.90 2.28
CA TYR A 103 -12.57 18.42 1.66
C TYR A 103 -12.85 19.81 2.22
N LYS A 104 -12.73 20.84 1.37
CA LYS A 104 -12.91 22.25 1.74
C LYS A 104 -12.10 22.66 2.98
N GLY A 105 -10.87 22.17 3.09
CA GLY A 105 -9.96 22.46 4.21
C GLY A 105 -10.09 21.54 5.42
N TYR A 106 -11.12 20.68 5.48
CA TYR A 106 -11.28 19.68 6.54
C TYR A 106 -10.63 18.36 6.16
N THR A 107 -9.83 17.77 7.06
CA THR A 107 -9.30 16.42 6.86
C THR A 107 -10.43 15.40 6.88
N VAL A 108 -10.49 14.57 5.84
CA VAL A 108 -11.47 13.50 5.73
C VAL A 108 -10.89 12.25 6.39
N ASN A 109 -11.62 11.69 7.34
CA ASN A 109 -11.30 10.40 7.91
C ASN A 109 -11.89 9.30 7.01
N LEU A 110 -11.07 8.80 6.11
CA LEU A 110 -11.43 7.73 5.18
C LEU A 110 -11.70 6.43 5.92
N ALA A 111 -10.98 6.14 7.01
CA ALA A 111 -11.25 4.96 7.84
C ALA A 111 -12.70 4.96 8.37
N ALA A 112 -13.18 6.09 8.88
CA ALA A 112 -14.56 6.24 9.34
C ALA A 112 -15.60 6.05 8.21
N GLY A 113 -15.26 6.48 6.99
CA GLY A 113 -16.14 6.33 5.83
C GLY A 113 -16.17 4.93 5.23
N LEU A 114 -15.05 4.19 5.30
CA LEU A 114 -14.91 2.88 4.67
C LEU A 114 -15.45 1.73 5.52
N GLU A 115 -15.44 1.83 6.85
CA GLU A 115 -15.80 0.70 7.74
C GLU A 115 -17.13 0.02 7.33
N ALA A 116 -18.21 0.77 7.26
CA ALA A 116 -19.53 0.24 6.94
C ALA A 116 -19.59 -0.36 5.53
N VAL A 117 -18.91 0.26 4.57
CA VAL A 117 -18.85 -0.22 3.17
C VAL A 117 -18.11 -1.55 3.09
N LEU A 118 -16.99 -1.69 3.80
CA LEU A 118 -16.22 -2.93 3.80
C LEU A 118 -16.93 -4.05 4.57
N ILE A 119 -17.64 -3.73 5.65
CA ILE A 119 -18.48 -4.71 6.37
C ILE A 119 -19.63 -5.19 5.48
N GLU A 120 -20.26 -4.30 4.72
CA GLU A 120 -21.33 -4.66 3.78
C GLU A 120 -20.80 -5.53 2.63
N GLU A 121 -19.70 -5.11 1.99
CA GLU A 121 -19.08 -5.82 0.86
C GLU A 121 -18.56 -7.20 1.27
N PHE A 122 -17.86 -7.31 2.40
CA PHE A 122 -17.20 -8.57 2.80
C PHE A 122 -18.03 -9.44 3.73
N SER A 123 -19.06 -8.88 4.37
CA SER A 123 -19.88 -9.54 5.39
C SER A 123 -19.06 -10.42 6.37
N PRO A 124 -18.05 -9.87 7.07
CA PRO A 124 -17.19 -10.69 7.93
C PRO A 124 -17.99 -11.34 9.05
N GLU A 125 -17.77 -12.63 9.28
CA GLU A 125 -18.57 -13.45 10.22
C GLU A 125 -18.58 -12.93 11.66
N TRP A 126 -17.54 -12.21 12.11
CA TRP A 126 -17.46 -11.68 13.47
C TRP A 126 -18.03 -10.25 13.60
N ASN A 127 -18.45 -9.61 12.51
CA ASN A 127 -19.16 -8.34 12.53
C ASN A 127 -20.67 -8.60 12.72
N ILE A 128 -21.19 -8.28 13.90
CA ILE A 128 -22.63 -8.40 14.16
C ILE A 128 -23.36 -7.29 13.40
N GLN A 129 -24.11 -7.67 12.38
CA GLN A 129 -25.04 -6.76 11.71
C GLN A 129 -26.26 -6.61 12.61
N SER A 130 -26.46 -5.44 13.24
CA SER A 130 -27.74 -5.15 13.87
C SER A 130 -28.82 -5.15 12.78
N ASN A 131 -29.91 -5.90 12.97
CA ASN A 131 -31.13 -5.89 12.13
C ASN A 131 -31.81 -4.51 12.10
N LYS A 132 -31.11 -3.46 11.68
CA LYS A 132 -31.69 -2.15 11.38
C LYS A 132 -32.32 -2.28 9.99
N LYS A 133 -33.65 -2.12 9.94
CA LYS A 133 -34.49 -2.05 8.73
C LYS A 133 -33.66 -1.68 7.50
N GLN A 134 -33.53 -2.63 6.58
CA GLN A 134 -32.98 -2.42 5.26
C GLN A 134 -33.80 -1.35 4.54
N ALA A 135 -33.41 -0.08 4.68
CA ALA A 135 -33.50 0.79 3.54
C ALA A 135 -32.49 0.19 2.56
N LYS A 136 -32.99 -0.59 1.59
CA LYS A 136 -32.21 -1.05 0.45
C LYS A 136 -31.56 0.19 -0.15
N ARG A 137 -30.30 0.47 0.22
CA ARG A 137 -29.46 1.30 -0.60
C ARG A 137 -29.27 0.45 -1.85
N GLU A 138 -29.85 0.88 -2.95
CA GLU A 138 -29.48 0.33 -4.24
C GLU A 138 -27.97 0.52 -4.37
N ILE A 139 -27.22 -0.56 -4.18
CA ILE A 139 -25.82 -0.61 -4.53
C ILE A 139 -25.82 -0.44 -6.04
N LYS A 140 -25.56 0.78 -6.52
CA LYS A 140 -25.10 0.94 -7.90
C LYS A 140 -23.89 0.02 -8.02
N PRO A 141 -23.85 -0.86 -9.04
CA PRO A 141 -22.73 -1.76 -9.21
C PRO A 141 -21.44 -0.96 -9.13
N LYS A 142 -20.42 -1.55 -8.47
CA LYS A 142 -19.03 -1.08 -8.47
C LYS A 142 -18.81 -0.41 -9.82
N LEU A 143 -18.67 0.93 -9.86
CA LEU A 143 -18.30 1.57 -11.12
C LEU A 143 -17.08 0.79 -11.59
N PRO A 144 -17.11 0.22 -12.80
CA PRO A 144 -16.02 -0.63 -13.24
C PRO A 144 -14.74 0.16 -13.02
N ILE A 145 -13.89 -0.35 -12.13
CA ILE A 145 -12.47 0.00 -12.15
C ILE A 145 -12.10 -0.35 -13.59
N PRO A 146 -11.67 0.60 -14.44
CA PRO A 146 -11.48 0.32 -15.84
C PRO A 146 -10.50 -0.84 -15.98
N ASP A 147 -11.03 -2.01 -16.34
CA ASP A 147 -10.24 -3.15 -16.76
C ASP A 147 -9.63 -2.76 -18.10
N LYS A 148 -8.36 -2.39 -18.05
CA LYS A 148 -7.51 -2.28 -19.23
C LYS A 148 -6.34 -3.23 -19.07
N SER A 149 -6.64 -4.52 -18.89
CA SER A 149 -5.77 -5.55 -19.43
C SER A 149 -5.80 -5.53 -20.96
N LEU A 150 -4.65 -5.84 -21.54
CA LEU A 150 -4.25 -5.57 -22.91
C LEU A 150 -4.91 -6.54 -23.90
N ASN A 151 -5.49 -6.03 -24.99
CA ASN A 151 -5.18 -6.39 -26.38
C ASN A 151 -6.26 -5.95 -27.38
N LYS A 152 -6.09 -4.76 -28.00
CA LYS A 152 -6.10 -4.62 -29.47
C LYS A 152 -5.66 -3.22 -29.88
N ILE A 153 -4.70 -3.21 -30.79
CA ILE A 153 -3.97 -2.08 -31.35
C ILE A 153 -4.94 -1.00 -31.87
N LYS A 154 -4.93 0.19 -31.24
CA LYS A 154 -5.11 1.51 -31.87
C LYS A 154 -4.39 2.56 -31.01
N LYS A 155 -3.67 3.44 -31.69
CA LYS A 155 -2.70 4.46 -31.24
C LYS A 155 -3.36 5.60 -30.40
N PRO A 156 -2.55 6.54 -29.88
CA PRO A 156 -2.39 6.89 -28.47
C PRO A 156 -3.48 7.82 -27.90
N CYS A 157 -3.71 7.76 -26.58
CA CYS A 157 -4.46 8.80 -25.87
C CYS A 157 -3.76 9.09 -24.54
N ASN A 158 -3.18 10.29 -24.45
CA ASN A 158 -2.36 10.80 -23.35
C ASN A 158 -3.17 10.89 -22.04
N SER A 159 -2.81 10.09 -21.06
CA SER A 159 -2.79 10.54 -19.68
C SER A 159 -1.33 10.83 -19.36
N ASP A 160 -0.89 12.07 -19.49
CA ASP A 160 0.50 12.48 -19.28
C ASP A 160 0.85 12.39 -17.79
N THR A 161 1.00 11.17 -17.28
CA THR A 161 1.65 10.94 -15.99
C THR A 161 3.08 11.45 -16.15
N PRO A 162 3.53 12.44 -15.36
CA PRO A 162 4.86 12.98 -15.54
C PRO A 162 5.89 11.86 -15.38
N VAL A 163 6.91 11.89 -16.22
CA VAL A 163 7.98 10.89 -16.25
C VAL A 163 9.31 11.59 -16.27
N CYS A 164 10.31 11.05 -15.57
CA CYS A 164 11.70 11.37 -15.82
C CYS A 164 12.54 10.12 -16.07
N GLU A 165 13.69 10.31 -16.71
CA GLU A 165 14.69 9.26 -16.85
C GLU A 165 15.86 9.53 -15.91
N VAL A 166 16.30 8.48 -15.21
CA VAL A 166 17.48 8.49 -14.36
C VAL A 166 18.47 7.50 -14.92
N THR A 167 19.63 7.99 -15.35
CA THR A 167 20.73 7.13 -15.79
C THR A 167 21.40 6.47 -14.58
N LEU A 168 21.47 5.14 -14.58
CA LEU A 168 22.09 4.35 -13.52
C LEU A 168 23.62 4.35 -13.64
N HIS A 169 24.23 5.50 -13.36
CA HIS A 169 25.68 5.62 -13.20
C HIS A 169 26.17 4.84 -11.97
N LYS A 170 27.50 4.68 -11.81
CA LYS A 170 28.12 3.98 -10.66
C LYS A 170 27.66 4.51 -9.29
N SER A 171 27.19 5.75 -9.23
CA SER A 171 26.64 6.38 -8.02
C SER A 171 25.23 5.89 -7.63
N TYR A 172 24.50 5.23 -8.53
CA TYR A 172 23.13 4.74 -8.32
C TYR A 172 22.98 3.24 -8.62
N TYR A 173 23.71 2.70 -9.59
CA TYR A 173 23.68 1.29 -9.95
C TYR A 173 24.13 0.40 -8.78
N GLY A 174 23.27 -0.53 -8.34
CA GLY A 174 23.52 -1.38 -7.18
C GLY A 174 23.59 -0.63 -5.85
N LYS A 175 23.09 0.61 -5.79
CA LYS A 175 22.98 1.40 -4.56
C LYS A 175 21.55 1.40 -4.04
N SER A 176 21.37 1.74 -2.77
CA SER A 176 20.08 1.73 -2.08
C SER A 176 19.25 3.00 -2.29
N PHE A 177 19.70 3.91 -3.15
CA PHE A 177 19.06 5.20 -3.39
C PHE A 177 19.36 5.70 -4.81
N PHE A 178 18.57 6.67 -5.26
CA PHE A 178 18.87 7.50 -6.42
C PHE A 178 18.31 8.91 -6.22
N ASN A 179 18.72 9.86 -7.05
CA ASN A 179 18.18 11.22 -7.01
C ASN A 179 17.19 11.44 -8.16
N ILE A 180 16.12 12.16 -7.87
CA ILE A 180 15.19 12.70 -8.84
C ILE A 180 15.75 14.01 -9.40
N PRO A 181 15.74 14.23 -10.73
CA PRO A 181 16.15 15.50 -11.31
C PRO A 181 15.37 16.67 -10.69
N LYS A 182 16.06 17.77 -10.39
CA LYS A 182 15.43 18.95 -9.75
C LYS A 182 14.27 19.51 -10.59
N SER A 183 14.35 19.42 -11.91
CA SER A 183 13.27 19.79 -12.83
C SER A 183 11.97 19.02 -12.63
N HIS A 184 12.02 17.85 -11.98
CA HIS A 184 10.86 16.99 -11.72
C HIS A 184 10.50 16.94 -10.22
N SER A 185 11.17 17.76 -9.41
CA SER A 185 10.96 17.83 -7.96
C SER A 185 9.54 18.29 -7.59
N GLU A 186 8.89 19.05 -8.46
CA GLU A 186 7.53 19.54 -8.24
C GLU A 186 6.50 18.41 -8.26
N TYR A 187 6.79 17.27 -8.91
CA TYR A 187 5.91 16.11 -8.96
C TYR A 187 5.94 15.27 -7.68
N LEU A 188 6.73 15.69 -6.69
CA LEU A 188 6.83 15.10 -5.37
C LEU A 188 6.26 16.02 -4.29
N GLY A 189 5.91 15.46 -3.13
CA GLY A 189 5.48 16.21 -1.95
C GLY A 189 6.47 17.31 -1.58
N PRO A 190 6.00 18.52 -1.19
CA PRO A 190 6.87 19.65 -0.87
C PRO A 190 7.69 19.42 0.41
N GLU A 191 7.31 18.45 1.23
CA GLU A 191 7.95 18.13 2.50
C GLU A 191 9.38 17.57 2.30
N ASP A 192 10.18 17.61 3.36
CA ASP A 192 11.46 16.91 3.45
C ASP A 192 11.31 15.64 4.30
N LYS A 193 12.12 14.61 4.01
CA LYS A 193 12.15 13.32 4.73
C LYS A 193 10.79 12.65 4.88
N PHE A 194 9.92 12.78 3.88
CA PHE A 194 8.61 12.15 3.88
C PHE A 194 8.65 10.72 3.29
N ALA A 195 7.66 9.91 3.66
CA ALA A 195 7.51 8.56 3.15
C ALA A 195 6.91 8.54 1.74
N ILE A 196 7.48 7.76 0.83
CA ILE A 196 7.08 7.67 -0.57
C ILE A 196 6.91 6.20 -0.97
N GLU A 197 5.78 5.84 -1.57
CA GLU A 197 5.53 4.50 -2.11
C GLU A 197 6.32 4.33 -3.41
N VAL A 198 7.11 3.26 -3.51
CA VAL A 198 7.87 2.92 -4.71
C VAL A 198 7.45 1.56 -5.22
N ARG A 199 7.09 1.47 -6.50
CA ARG A 199 6.88 0.20 -7.20
C ARG A 199 8.05 -0.09 -8.13
N LEU A 200 8.53 -1.34 -8.12
CA LEU A 200 9.63 -1.80 -8.96
C LEU A 200 9.09 -2.65 -10.12
N GLY A 201 9.19 -2.13 -11.33
CA GLY A 201 8.70 -2.77 -12.55
C GLY A 201 7.18 -2.88 -12.61
N ASP A 202 6.72 -4.03 -13.08
CA ASP A 202 5.29 -4.41 -13.15
C ASP A 202 4.86 -5.23 -11.92
N ASN A 203 5.74 -5.36 -10.93
CA ASN A 203 5.45 -6.09 -9.71
C ASN A 203 4.37 -5.35 -8.89
N SER A 204 3.45 -6.10 -8.30
CA SER A 204 2.41 -5.59 -7.39
C SER A 204 2.97 -5.21 -6.02
N SER A 205 4.17 -5.67 -5.65
CA SER A 205 4.83 -5.34 -4.38
C SER A 205 5.19 -3.85 -4.29
N LYS A 206 4.73 -3.22 -3.21
CA LYS A 206 4.99 -1.81 -2.88
C LYS A 206 6.09 -1.73 -1.83
N ILE A 207 7.06 -0.84 -2.02
CA ILE A 207 8.16 -0.59 -1.08
C ILE A 207 7.99 0.82 -0.51
N LEU A 208 8.04 0.95 0.82
CA LEU A 208 8.06 2.26 1.46
C LEU A 208 9.50 2.80 1.48
N ALA A 209 9.69 3.97 0.89
CA ALA A 209 10.98 4.67 0.82
C ALA A 209 10.88 6.04 1.49
N VAL A 210 12.03 6.71 1.64
CA VAL A 210 12.09 8.08 2.16
C VAL A 210 12.56 9.03 1.07
N CYS A 211 11.84 10.12 0.84
CA CYS A 211 12.26 11.23 0.00
C CYS A 211 12.98 12.30 0.85
N ASP A 212 14.31 12.39 0.69
CA ASP A 212 15.20 13.28 1.43
C ASP A 212 15.75 14.38 0.49
N ARG A 213 15.33 15.63 0.71
CA ARG A 213 15.73 16.81 -0.07
C ARG A 213 17.01 17.46 0.47
N THR A 214 17.49 17.04 1.65
CA THR A 214 18.69 17.58 2.29
C THR A 214 19.97 16.81 1.97
N ALA A 215 19.86 15.55 1.51
CA ALA A 215 20.99 14.67 1.28
C ALA A 215 21.90 15.03 0.08
N ALA A 216 21.41 15.84 -0.87
CA ALA A 216 22.18 16.28 -2.04
C ALA A 216 22.54 17.75 -1.91
N LYS A 217 23.80 18.12 -2.22
CA LYS A 217 24.24 19.53 -2.26
C LYS A 217 23.36 20.42 -3.15
N SER A 218 22.78 19.85 -4.21
CA SER A 218 21.86 20.52 -5.14
C SER A 218 20.42 20.65 -4.63
N ARG A 219 20.11 20.12 -3.43
CA ARG A 219 18.76 19.92 -2.89
C ARG A 219 17.82 19.11 -3.81
N ALA A 220 18.39 18.31 -4.70
CA ALA A 220 17.63 17.36 -5.50
C ALA A 220 17.03 16.28 -4.57
N PRO A 221 15.74 15.91 -4.74
CA PRO A 221 15.13 14.87 -3.92
C PRO A 221 15.85 13.54 -4.08
N ARG A 222 16.32 12.96 -2.98
CA ARG A 222 16.91 11.62 -2.93
C ARG A 222 15.87 10.63 -2.44
N ILE A 223 15.60 9.60 -3.23
CA ILE A 223 14.71 8.51 -2.83
C ILE A 223 15.58 7.40 -2.23
N ARG A 224 15.42 7.13 -0.93
CA ARG A 224 16.12 6.09 -0.18
C ARG A 224 15.21 4.89 -0.01
N ILE A 225 15.48 3.81 -0.75
CA ILE A 225 14.58 2.65 -0.89
C ILE A 225 15.13 1.44 -0.14
N GLY A 226 16.45 1.27 -0.09
CA GLY A 226 17.08 0.15 0.62
C GLY A 226 17.65 -0.92 -0.31
N LYS A 227 17.96 -2.09 0.26
CA LYS A 227 18.68 -3.18 -0.43
C LYS A 227 17.87 -3.83 -1.55
N GLU A 228 16.54 -3.83 -1.42
CA GLU A 228 15.63 -4.36 -2.44
C GLU A 228 15.78 -3.64 -3.78
N PHE A 229 15.84 -2.30 -3.75
CA PHE A 229 16.14 -1.50 -4.93
C PHE A 229 17.54 -1.79 -5.49
N ALA A 230 18.55 -1.92 -4.63
CA ALA A 230 19.90 -2.26 -5.07
C ALA A 230 19.93 -3.58 -5.85
N HIS A 231 19.34 -4.65 -5.29
CA HIS A 231 19.23 -5.94 -5.97
C HIS A 231 18.40 -5.85 -7.26
N TRP A 232 17.29 -5.12 -7.23
CA TRP A 232 16.45 -4.94 -8.41
C TRP A 232 17.22 -4.25 -9.55
N THR A 233 18.01 -3.20 -9.27
CA THR A 233 18.84 -2.56 -10.31
C THR A 233 19.90 -3.50 -10.88
N LEU A 234 20.55 -4.32 -10.05
CA LEU A 234 21.55 -5.29 -10.49
C LEU A 234 20.94 -6.39 -11.38
N ASN A 235 19.72 -6.82 -11.07
CA ASN A 235 19.05 -7.92 -11.77
C ASN A 235 18.37 -7.48 -13.08
N ASN A 236 18.00 -6.21 -13.22
CA ASN A 236 17.15 -5.74 -14.32
C ASN A 236 17.84 -4.73 -15.26
N PHE A 237 18.99 -4.18 -14.86
CA PHE A 237 19.68 -3.14 -15.63
C PHE A 237 21.17 -3.45 -15.81
N GLN A 238 21.74 -2.86 -16.86
CA GLN A 238 23.18 -2.72 -17.03
C GLN A 238 23.66 -1.33 -16.60
N LEU A 239 24.95 -1.20 -16.26
CA LEU A 239 25.54 0.08 -15.90
C LEU A 239 25.34 1.12 -17.01
N LYS A 240 24.91 2.34 -16.64
CA LYS A 240 24.52 3.45 -17.54
C LYS A 240 23.20 3.25 -18.31
N GLU A 241 22.45 2.18 -18.08
CA GLU A 241 21.08 2.12 -18.60
C GLU A 241 20.17 3.15 -17.91
N LYS A 242 19.10 3.51 -18.60
CA LYS A 242 18.12 4.48 -18.13
C LYS A 242 16.96 3.79 -17.43
N MET A 243 16.73 4.19 -16.19
CA MET A 243 15.56 3.85 -15.42
C MET A 243 14.51 4.94 -15.63
N LYS A 244 13.29 4.53 -15.99
CA LYS A 244 12.13 5.39 -16.08
C LYS A 244 11.53 5.54 -14.69
N VAL A 245 11.19 6.77 -14.32
CA VAL A 245 10.46 7.10 -13.08
C VAL A 245 9.14 7.73 -13.48
N GLU A 246 8.04 7.06 -13.17
CA GLU A 246 6.69 7.57 -13.39
C GLU A 246 6.14 8.11 -12.06
N PHE A 247 5.73 9.39 -12.06
CA PHE A 247 5.18 10.05 -10.88
C PHE A 247 3.67 9.81 -10.82
N THR A 248 3.26 8.70 -10.22
CA THR A 248 1.84 8.32 -10.10
C THR A 248 1.07 9.21 -9.11
N SER A 249 1.75 9.81 -8.13
CA SER A 249 1.26 10.91 -7.31
C SER A 249 2.43 11.65 -6.64
N LYS A 250 2.14 12.69 -5.83
CA LYS A 250 3.16 13.41 -5.04
C LYS A 250 3.96 12.52 -4.08
N HIS A 251 3.39 11.38 -3.68
CA HIS A 251 3.97 10.46 -2.70
C HIS A 251 4.05 9.03 -3.23
N LYS A 252 3.91 8.83 -4.55
CA LYS A 252 3.96 7.51 -5.18
C LYS A 252 4.69 7.56 -6.52
N ILE A 253 5.69 6.70 -6.68
CA ILE A 253 6.44 6.55 -7.93
C ILE A 253 6.49 5.09 -8.37
N ARG A 254 6.60 4.89 -9.69
CA ARG A 254 6.90 3.59 -10.28
C ARG A 254 8.20 3.67 -11.05
N LEU A 255 9.06 2.68 -10.84
CA LEU A 255 10.34 2.54 -11.51
C LEU A 255 10.21 1.44 -12.55
N SER A 256 10.64 1.70 -13.78
CA SER A 256 10.64 0.68 -14.84
C SER A 256 11.84 0.85 -15.74
N LYS A 257 12.11 -0.13 -16.60
CA LYS A 257 13.13 0.03 -17.63
C LYS A 257 12.61 1.01 -18.68
N SER A 258 13.41 2.02 -19.05
CA SER A 258 13.03 2.87 -20.19
C SER A 258 13.00 2.00 -21.43
N MET A 259 11.87 1.97 -22.15
CA MET A 259 11.74 1.22 -23.40
C MET A 259 12.74 1.82 -24.38
N VAL A 260 13.83 1.10 -24.63
CA VAL A 260 14.64 1.36 -25.81
C VAL A 260 13.75 1.05 -26.99
N SER A 261 13.51 2.04 -27.85
CA SER A 261 12.89 1.83 -29.16
C SER A 261 13.63 0.71 -29.86
N ALA A 262 13.08 -0.50 -29.85
CA ALA A 262 13.56 -1.60 -30.65
C ALA A 262 13.16 -1.34 -32.11
N ASN A 263 13.82 -0.38 -32.75
CA ASN A 263 13.91 -0.37 -34.20
C ASN A 263 14.93 -1.44 -34.60
N GLN A 264 14.41 -2.65 -34.81
CA GLN A 264 14.75 -3.54 -35.93
C GLN A 264 15.26 -2.74 -37.15
N THR A 265 16.32 -3.05 -37.90
CA THR A 265 17.22 -4.20 -38.06
C THR A 265 18.41 -3.71 -38.93
N PRO A 266 19.62 -4.30 -38.91
CA PRO A 266 20.63 -4.00 -39.93
C PRO A 266 20.13 -4.48 -41.30
N PHE A 267 20.13 -3.61 -42.30
CA PHE A 267 19.95 -3.98 -43.70
C PHE A 267 21.10 -4.90 -44.12
N TYR A 268 20.83 -6.20 -44.26
CA TYR A 268 21.64 -7.05 -45.13
C TYR A 268 21.17 -6.83 -46.56
N HIS A 269 22.01 -6.15 -47.35
CA HIS A 269 21.89 -6.08 -48.79
C HIS A 269 22.32 -7.43 -49.36
N PHE A 270 21.35 -8.23 -49.85
CA PHE A 270 21.66 -9.24 -50.86
C PHE A 270 21.60 -8.57 -52.22
N ALA A 271 22.77 -8.43 -52.85
CA ALA A 271 22.90 -8.08 -54.24
C ALA A 271 22.35 -9.25 -55.09
N VAL A 272 21.44 -8.93 -56.01
CA VAL A 272 21.17 -9.73 -57.21
C VAL A 272 21.06 -8.78 -58.38
N ALA A 273 22.16 -8.66 -59.13
CA ALA A 273 22.24 -8.58 -60.58
C ALA A 273 23.73 -8.65 -60.96
#